data_AF-A0A536HUX7-F1
#
_entry.id   AF-A0A536HUX7-F1
#
_cell.length_a   1.000
_cell.length_b   1.000
_cell.length_c   1.000
_cell.angle_alpha   90.00
_cell.angle_beta   90.00
_cell.angle_gamma   90.00
#
_symmetry.space_group_name_H-M   'P 1'
#
loop_
_entity.id
_entity.type
_entity.pdbx_description
1 polymer ?
#
loop_
_entity_poly.entity_id
_entity_poly.type
_entity_poly.pdbx_seq_one_letter_code
_entity_poly.pdbx_strand_id
1 'polypeptide(L)' 'MILYHRIDDPDSADVRRRVVDLGIKRRVDFRNVDTDGAEAFAAHGGRRVPAVWDGARLHEGKSAVLAVLETLPR' A
#
# COMPACT_ATOMS: atom_id res chain seq x y z
N MET A 1 6.01 -3.89 -5.87
CA MET A 1 5.70 -3.54 -4.46
C MET A 1 4.30 -4.00 -4.12
N ILE A 2 3.95 -4.09 -2.84
CA ILE A 2 2.61 -4.48 -2.37
C ILE A 2 2.02 -3.33 -1.56
N LEU A 3 0.80 -2.90 -1.89
CA LEU A 3 -0.03 -2.00 -1.10
C LEU A 3 -1.03 -2.84 -0.29
N TYR A 4 -0.88 -2.83 1.01
CA TYR A 4 -1.85 -3.33 1.98
C TYR A 4 -2.88 -2.25 2.28
N HIS A 5 -4.15 -2.59 2.17
CA HIS A 5 -5.25 -1.64 2.31
C HIS A 5 -6.49 -2.27 2.94
N ARG A 6 -7.44 -1.43 3.36
CA ARG A 6 -8.83 -1.83 3.65
C ARG A 6 -9.81 -1.11 2.73
N ILE A 7 -10.98 -1.69 2.52
CA ILE A 7 -11.97 -1.11 1.61
C ILE A 7 -12.69 0.10 2.23
N ASP A 8 -13.02 0.01 3.51
CA ASP A 8 -13.72 1.03 4.31
C ASP A 8 -12.80 2.11 4.90
N ASP A 9 -11.49 1.99 4.71
CA ASP A 9 -10.50 2.96 5.18
C ASP A 9 -10.33 4.13 4.18
N PRO A 10 -10.62 5.39 4.56
CA PRO A 10 -10.51 6.55 3.67
C PRO A 10 -9.08 6.80 3.18
N ASP A 11 -8.09 6.62 4.06
CA ASP A 11 -6.68 6.81 3.71
C ASP A 11 -6.24 5.79 2.64
N SER A 12 -6.69 4.54 2.76
CA SER A 12 -6.51 3.51 1.76
C SER A 12 -7.16 3.87 0.42
N ALA A 13 -8.37 4.43 0.44
CA ALA A 13 -9.03 4.88 -0.79
C ALA A 13 -8.23 5.98 -1.50
N ASP A 14 -7.72 6.95 -0.76
CA ASP A 14 -6.89 8.04 -1.29
C ASP A 14 -5.58 7.51 -1.89
N VAL A 15 -4.91 6.58 -1.22
CA VAL A 15 -3.68 5.96 -1.73
C VAL A 15 -3.96 5.16 -3.01
N ARG A 16 -5.04 4.37 -3.06
CA ARG A 16 -5.42 3.63 -4.28
C ARG A 16 -5.66 4.57 -5.45
N ARG A 17 -6.34 5.70 -5.22
CA ARG A 17 -6.54 6.74 -6.24
C ARG A 17 -5.20 7.32 -6.71
N ARG A 18 -4.31 7.66 -5.79
CA ARG A 18 -3.00 8.21 -6.12
C ARG A 18 -2.15 7.27 -6.98
N VAL A 19 -2.18 5.97 -6.71
CA VAL A 19 -1.49 4.96 -7.55
C VAL A 19 -1.98 4.98 -9.00
N VAL A 20 -3.29 5.15 -9.19
CA VAL A 20 -3.90 5.27 -10.53
C VAL A 20 -3.48 6.59 -11.19
N ASP A 21 -3.57 7.71 -10.47
CA ASP A 21 -3.20 9.04 -10.98
C ASP A 21 -1.71 9.12 -11.41
N LEU A 22 -0.84 8.38 -10.73
CA LEU A 22 0.58 8.26 -11.05
C LEU A 22 0.85 7.30 -12.23
N GLY A 23 -0.13 6.52 -12.69
CA GLY A 23 0.04 5.55 -13.78
C GLY A 23 0.80 4.28 -13.39
N ILE A 24 1.10 4.07 -12.10
CA ILE A 24 2.00 3.01 -11.62
C ILE A 24 1.29 1.73 -11.18
N LYS A 25 -0.01 1.57 -11.46
CA LYS A 25 -0.80 0.41 -10.99
C LYS A 25 -0.20 -0.95 -11.36
N ARG A 26 0.49 -1.06 -12.50
CA ARG A 26 1.16 -2.31 -12.94
C ARG A 26 2.36 -2.69 -12.06
N ARG A 27 2.89 -1.76 -11.25
CA ARG A 27 4.04 -1.94 -10.35
C ARG A 27 3.62 -2.15 -8.89
N VAL A 28 2.35 -1.88 -8.58
CA VAL A 28 1.78 -1.95 -7.22
C VAL A 28 0.69 -3.01 -7.18
N ASP A 29 0.99 -4.13 -6.53
CA ASP A 29 -0.01 -5.16 -6.22
C ASP A 29 -0.88 -4.69 -5.05
N PHE A 30 -2.21 -4.82 -5.15
CA PHE A 30 -3.13 -4.37 -4.10
C PHE A 30 -3.61 -5.59 -3.33
N ARG A 31 -3.42 -5.58 -2.01
CA ARG A 31 -3.80 -6.68 -1.12
C ARG A 31 -4.69 -6.14 -0.01
N ASN A 32 -5.89 -6.69 0.10
CA ASN A 32 -6.80 -6.30 1.15
C ASN A 32 -6.50 -7.10 2.41
N VAL A 33 -6.20 -6.42 3.51
CA VAL A 33 -5.81 -7.07 4.78
C VAL A 33 -6.98 -7.80 5.45
N ASP A 34 -8.22 -7.53 5.04
CA ASP A 34 -9.40 -8.23 5.56
C ASP A 34 -9.75 -9.48 4.73
N THR A 35 -9.03 -9.74 3.62
CA THR A 35 -9.21 -10.92 2.78
C THR A 35 -7.90 -11.66 2.54
N ASP A 36 -7.17 -11.31 1.49
CA ASP A 36 -6.06 -12.09 0.92
C ASP A 36 -4.68 -11.53 1.31
N GLY A 37 -4.65 -10.37 1.96
CA GLY A 37 -3.44 -9.70 2.40
C GLY A 37 -3.07 -9.93 3.86
N ALA A 38 -3.95 -10.53 4.68
CA ALA A 38 -3.81 -10.59 6.13
C ALA A 38 -2.49 -11.25 6.59
N GLU A 39 -2.23 -12.47 6.12
CA GLU A 39 -1.06 -13.26 6.52
C GLU A 39 0.25 -12.59 6.08
N ALA A 40 0.31 -12.15 4.82
CA ALA A 40 1.49 -11.47 4.30
C ALA A 40 1.74 -10.12 5.00
N PHE A 41 0.69 -9.37 5.31
CA PHE A 41 0.79 -8.12 6.06
C PHE A 41 1.37 -8.36 7.46
N ALA A 42 0.86 -9.37 8.18
CA ALA A 42 1.38 -9.76 9.49
C ALA A 42 2.84 -10.25 9.40
N ALA A 43 3.19 -11.04 8.39
CA ALA A 43 4.56 -11.52 8.16
C ALA A 43 5.56 -10.37 7.90
N HIS A 44 5.12 -9.28 7.26
CA HIS A 44 5.91 -8.07 7.08
C HIS A 44 5.92 -7.14 8.32
N GLY A 45 5.31 -7.55 9.43
CA GLY A 45 5.27 -6.78 10.68
C GLY A 45 4.17 -5.72 10.74
N GLY A 46 3.14 -5.85 9.89
CA GLY A 46 2.07 -4.88 9.71
C GLY A 46 1.20 -4.60 10.94
N ARG A 47 0.97 -3.32 11.20
CA ARG A 47 0.14 -2.82 12.31
C ARG A 47 -0.94 -1.86 11.87
N ARG A 48 -0.67 -1.06 10.84
CA ARG A 48 -1.58 -0.02 10.34
C ARG A 48 -1.64 0.00 8.82
N VAL A 49 -2.86 0.13 8.29
CA VAL A 49 -3.11 0.42 6.88
C VAL A 49 -3.44 1.92 6.69
N PRO A 50 -3.25 2.47 5.48
CA PRO A 50 -2.58 1.85 4.33
C PRO A 50 -1.09 1.63 4.60
N ALA A 51 -0.50 0.59 4.00
CA ALA A 51 0.92 0.31 4.11
C ALA A 51 1.50 -0.21 2.80
N VAL A 52 2.76 0.12 2.50
CA VAL A 52 3.48 -0.38 1.33
C VAL A 52 4.68 -1.20 1.76
N TRP A 53 4.76 -2.42 1.24
CA TRP A 53 5.98 -3.22 1.25
C TRP A 53 6.77 -2.95 -0.03
N ASP A 54 7.95 -2.36 0.11
CA ASP A 54 8.82 -2.02 -1.03
C ASP A 54 9.73 -3.17 -1.47
N GLY A 55 9.76 -4.28 -0.72
CA GLY A 55 10.68 -5.40 -0.93
C GLY A 55 11.69 -5.59 0.21
N ALA A 56 11.87 -4.59 1.07
CA ALA A 56 12.79 -4.61 2.20
C ALA A 56 12.19 -4.05 3.50
N ARG A 57 11.30 -3.05 3.39
CA ARG A 57 10.68 -2.36 4.53
C ARG A 57 9.18 -2.16 4.29
N LEU A 58 8.44 -2.25 5.40
CA LEU A 58 7.04 -1.86 5.45
C LEU A 58 6.92 -0.39 5.86
N HIS A 59 6.28 0.40 5.00
CA HIS A 59 5.99 1.82 5.24
C HIS A 59 4.52 1.98 5.57
N GLU A 60 4.21 2.37 6.80
CA GLU A 60 2.84 2.39 7.31
C GLU A 60 2.26 3.81 7.42
N GLY A 61 0.97 3.93 7.14
CA GLY A 61 0.24 5.19 7.14
C GLY A 61 0.36 5.97 5.83
N LYS A 62 -0.68 6.75 5.55
CA LYS A 62 -0.85 7.47 4.28
C LYS A 62 0.38 8.29 3.88
N SER A 63 0.92 9.13 4.77
CA SER A 63 2.04 10.01 4.42
C SER A 63 3.31 9.24 4.00
N ALA A 64 3.67 8.19 4.74
CA ALA A 64 4.85 7.37 4.42
C ALA A 64 4.65 6.61 3.12
N VAL A 65 3.46 6.05 2.92
CA VAL A 65 3.09 5.36 1.67
C VAL A 65 3.17 6.29 0.46
N LEU A 66 2.61 7.50 0.55
CA LEU A 66 2.65 8.47 -0.54
C LEU A 66 4.08 8.86 -0.89
N ALA A 67 4.94 9.10 0.11
CA ALA A 67 6.34 9.42 -0.12
C ALA A 67 7.05 8.32 -0.93
N VAL A 68 6.81 7.04 -0.61
CA VAL A 68 7.38 5.92 -1.38
C VAL A 68 6.84 5.89 -2.81
N LEU A 69 5.53 6.02 -3.00
CA LEU A 69 4.91 5.96 -4.33
C LEU A 69 5.44 7.05 -5.26
N GLU A 70 5.72 8.24 -4.73
CA GLU A 70 6.25 9.37 -5.50
C GLU A 70 7.71 9.19 -5.95
N THR A 71 8.45 8.26 -5.36
CA THR A 71 9.81 7.90 -5.83
C THR A 71 9.80 6.94 -7.02
N LEU A 72 8.67 6.31 -7.34
CA LEU A 72 8.63 5.35 -8.43
C LEU A 72 8.72 6.07 -9.79
N PRO A 73 9.50 5.50 -10.73
CA PRO A 73 9.40 5.95 -12.12
C PRO A 73 7.98 5.69 -12.62
N ARG A 74 7.46 6.61 -13.42
CA ARG A 74 6.16 6.44 -14.10
C ARG A 74 6.26 5.32 -15.13
#